data_AF-A0A7Y0N1W1-F1
#
_entry.id   AF-A0A7Y0N1W1-F1
#
_cell.length_a   1.000
_cell.length_b   1.000
_cell.length_c   1.000
_cell.angle_alpha   90.00
_cell.angle_beta   90.00
_cell.angle_gamma   90.00
#
_symmetry.space_group_name_H-M   'P 1'
#
loop_
_entity.id
_entity.type
_entity.pdbx_description
1 polymer ?
#
loop_
_entity_poly.entity_id
_entity_poly.type
_entity_poly.pdbx_seq_one_letter_code
_entity_poly.pdbx_strand_id
1 'polypeptide(L)'
;LFEIDPSTYVASYHKALANQKQATALLAKAQNEEQRARKLEKRTHGAVPALTLSNLHNAVQTAQANVELAKANIEEAQLNLDFTKVYAPTDGYITNLNVRVGSQVVANSPVVALIDENSFWIEGYFKETDLAGIAPSDRATVTVRMHEDVALEGKIKSIGFGIAKKD
;
A
#
# COMPACT_ATOMS: atom_id res chain seq x y z
N LEU A 1 2.28 14.83 -0.96
CA LEU A 1 3.25 15.24 0.08
C LEU A 1 4.64 15.37 -0.52
N PHE A 2 5.24 14.28 -0.98
CA PHE A 2 6.52 14.31 -1.68
C PHE A 2 6.60 13.14 -2.67
N GLU A 3 7.51 13.25 -3.63
CA GLU A 3 7.78 12.23 -4.63
C GLU A 3 9.23 11.75 -4.45
N ILE A 4 9.41 10.43 -4.39
CA ILE A 4 10.71 9.78 -4.41
C ILE A 4 11.10 9.60 -5.87
N ASP A 5 12.40 9.73 -6.21
CA ASP A 5 12.89 9.50 -7.59
C ASP A 5 12.39 8.14 -8.13
N PRO A 6 11.49 8.14 -9.14
CA PRO A 6 10.85 6.92 -9.61
C PRO A 6 11.71 6.15 -10.61
N SER A 7 12.88 6.67 -11.00
CA SER A 7 13.66 6.15 -12.15
C SER A 7 13.98 4.65 -12.02
N THR A 8 14.38 4.20 -10.83
CA THR A 8 14.68 2.79 -10.55
C THR A 8 13.42 1.91 -10.53
N TYR A 9 12.31 2.45 -10.03
CA TYR A 9 11.01 1.77 -9.97
C TYR A 9 10.38 1.62 -11.36
N VAL A 10 10.46 2.66 -12.20
CA VAL A 10 10.04 2.63 -13.61
C VAL A 10 10.85 1.61 -14.39
N ALA A 11 12.18 1.57 -14.19
CA ALA A 11 13.02 0.56 -14.81
C ALA A 11 12.65 -0.87 -14.36
N SER A 12 12.35 -1.06 -13.07
CA SER A 12 11.87 -2.34 -12.52
C SER A 12 10.53 -2.78 -13.14
N TYR A 13 9.58 -1.86 -13.27
CA TYR A 13 8.30 -2.10 -13.92
C TYR A 13 8.46 -2.51 -15.39
N HIS A 14 9.30 -1.79 -16.15
CA HIS A 14 9.60 -2.18 -17.54
C HIS A 14 10.29 -3.55 -17.64
N LYS A 15 11.17 -3.89 -16.70
CA LYS A 15 11.81 -5.21 -16.62
C LYS A 15 10.77 -6.31 -16.34
N ALA A 16 9.84 -6.09 -15.42
CA ALA A 16 8.75 -7.04 -15.14
C ALA A 16 7.85 -7.25 -16.37
N LEU A 17 7.53 -6.18 -17.10
CA LEU A 17 6.75 -6.24 -18.34
C LEU A 17 7.47 -7.01 -19.45
N ALA A 18 8.78 -6.82 -19.60
CA ALA A 18 9.60 -7.60 -20.52
C ALA A 18 9.62 -9.10 -20.14
N ASN A 19 9.74 -9.42 -18.85
CA ASN A 19 9.69 -10.79 -18.36
C ASN A 19 8.35 -11.47 -18.64
N GLN A 20 7.23 -10.76 -18.50
CA GLN A 20 5.91 -11.28 -18.87
C GLN A 20 5.81 -11.57 -20.37
N LYS A 21 6.33 -10.68 -21.23
CA LYS A 21 6.38 -10.92 -22.68
C LYS A 21 7.21 -12.16 -23.02
N GLN A 22 8.33 -12.37 -22.33
CA GLN A 22 9.13 -13.58 -22.51
C GLN A 22 8.39 -14.84 -22.03
N ALA A 23 7.76 -14.81 -20.86
CA ALA A 23 7.01 -15.94 -20.29
C ALA A 23 5.82 -16.33 -21.18
N THR A 24 5.08 -15.35 -21.69
CA THR A 24 3.94 -15.58 -22.60
C THR A 24 4.39 -16.16 -23.94
N ALA A 25 5.54 -15.72 -24.48
CA ALA A 25 6.12 -16.32 -25.68
C ALA A 25 6.53 -17.79 -25.46
N LEU A 26 7.08 -18.12 -24.29
CA LEU A 26 7.43 -19.49 -23.92
C LEU A 26 6.19 -20.39 -23.76
N LEU A 27 5.13 -19.86 -23.14
CA LEU A 27 3.84 -20.55 -23.06
C LEU A 27 3.27 -20.84 -24.44
N ALA A 28 3.24 -19.84 -25.33
CA ALA A 28 2.76 -20.02 -26.69
C ALA A 28 3.59 -21.08 -27.44
N LYS A 29 4.91 -21.10 -27.27
CA LYS A 29 5.78 -22.14 -27.83
C LYS A 29 5.41 -23.54 -27.30
N ALA A 30 5.29 -23.71 -25.99
CA ALA A 30 4.95 -24.99 -25.36
C ALA A 30 3.57 -25.50 -25.81
N GLN A 31 2.57 -24.61 -25.87
CA GLN A 31 1.22 -24.95 -26.36
C GLN A 31 1.26 -25.38 -27.82
N ASN A 32 2.01 -24.69 -28.67
CA ASN A 32 2.16 -25.05 -30.08
C ASN A 32 2.84 -26.42 -30.27
N GLU A 33 3.79 -26.78 -29.42
CA GLU A 33 4.45 -28.10 -29.44
C GLU A 33 3.50 -29.21 -28.97
N GLU A 34 2.77 -29.00 -27.88
CA GLU A 34 1.77 -29.93 -27.37
C GLU A 34 0.65 -30.15 -28.41
N GLN A 35 0.11 -29.07 -28.99
CA GLN A 35 -0.93 -29.16 -30.02
C GLN A 35 -0.45 -29.90 -31.26
N ARG A 36 0.80 -29.69 -31.69
CA ARG A 36 1.40 -30.42 -32.82
C ARG A 36 1.51 -31.91 -32.52
N ALA A 37 2.01 -32.27 -31.34
CA ALA A 37 2.11 -33.67 -30.91
C ALA A 37 0.73 -34.33 -30.82
N ARG A 38 -0.26 -33.66 -30.23
CA ARG A 38 -1.65 -34.17 -30.15
C ARG A 38 -2.30 -34.32 -31.53
N LYS A 39 -2.03 -33.41 -32.47
CA LYS A 39 -2.52 -33.53 -33.86
C LYS A 39 -1.88 -34.70 -34.59
N LEU A 40 -0.59 -34.96 -34.36
CA LEU A 40 0.11 -36.10 -34.96
C LEU A 40 -0.43 -37.43 -34.42
N GLU A 41 -0.62 -37.53 -33.10
CA GLU A 41 -1.18 -38.72 -32.45
C GLU A 41 -2.61 -39.03 -32.91
N LYS A 42 -3.43 -37.99 -33.14
CA LYS A 42 -4.79 -38.15 -33.71
C LYS A 42 -4.79 -38.63 -35.16
N ARG A 43 -3.76 -38.30 -35.95
CA ARG A 43 -3.65 -38.70 -37.36
C ARG A 43 -3.08 -40.11 -37.50
N THR A 44 -2.10 -40.44 -36.67
CA THR A 44 -1.42 -41.73 -36.67
C THR A 44 -1.32 -42.19 -35.22
N HIS A 45 -2.16 -43.16 -34.85
CA HIS A 45 -2.18 -43.67 -33.48
C HIS A 45 -0.85 -44.35 -33.14
N GLY A 46 -0.30 -44.04 -31.96
CA GLY A 46 1.00 -44.54 -31.50
C GLY A 46 2.21 -43.82 -32.10
N ALA A 47 2.02 -42.75 -32.86
CA ALA A 47 3.13 -41.95 -33.41
C ALA A 47 3.85 -41.12 -32.34
N VAL A 48 3.19 -40.82 -31.22
CA VAL A 48 3.79 -40.09 -30.09
C VAL A 48 3.68 -40.93 -28.81
N PRO A 49 4.79 -41.19 -28.11
CA PRO A 49 4.75 -41.89 -26.82
C PRO A 49 3.88 -41.14 -25.80
N ALA A 50 3.08 -41.88 -25.02
CA ALA A 50 2.24 -41.29 -23.97
C ALA A 50 3.04 -40.47 -22.96
N LEU A 51 4.26 -40.91 -22.61
CA LEU A 51 5.19 -40.18 -21.75
C LEU A 51 5.56 -38.81 -22.34
N THR A 52 5.78 -38.73 -23.66
CA THR A 52 6.10 -37.47 -24.34
C THR A 52 4.92 -36.50 -24.30
N LEU A 53 3.69 -36.99 -24.49
CA LEU A 53 2.49 -36.15 -24.35
C LEU A 53 2.32 -35.60 -22.93
N SER A 54 2.55 -36.45 -21.91
CA SER A 54 2.51 -36.02 -20.51
C SER A 54 3.59 -34.98 -20.21
N ASN A 55 4.81 -35.15 -20.72
CA ASN A 55 5.89 -34.18 -20.54
C ASN A 55 5.59 -32.83 -21.22
N LEU A 56 5.01 -32.84 -22.42
CA LEU A 56 4.58 -31.62 -23.11
C LEU A 56 3.44 -30.93 -22.36
N HIS A 57 2.49 -31.70 -21.82
CA HIS A 57 1.41 -31.16 -21.01
C HIS A 57 1.94 -30.49 -19.73
N ASN A 58 2.87 -31.16 -19.02
CA ASN A 58 3.54 -30.60 -17.85
C ASN A 58 4.32 -29.33 -18.22
N ALA A 59 5.00 -29.31 -19.37
CA ALA A 59 5.71 -28.13 -19.85
C ALA A 59 4.77 -26.93 -20.09
N VAL A 60 3.56 -27.16 -20.63
CA VAL A 60 2.53 -26.13 -20.76
C VAL A 60 2.07 -25.62 -19.40
N GLN A 61 1.81 -26.52 -18.44
CA GLN A 61 1.43 -26.12 -17.08
C GLN A 61 2.52 -25.29 -16.39
N THR A 62 3.78 -25.70 -16.50
CA THR A 62 4.92 -24.94 -15.96
C THR A 62 5.04 -23.57 -16.62
N ALA A 63 4.90 -23.49 -17.95
CA ALA A 63 4.95 -22.22 -18.65
C ALA A 63 3.78 -21.29 -18.26
N GLN A 64 2.58 -21.85 -18.01
CA GLN A 64 1.44 -21.09 -17.51
C GLN A 64 1.73 -20.53 -16.11
N ALA A 65 2.27 -21.34 -15.21
CA ALA A 65 2.66 -20.90 -13.88
C ALA A 65 3.70 -19.77 -13.93
N ASN A 66 4.65 -19.84 -14.87
CA ASN A 66 5.62 -18.76 -15.08
C ASN A 66 4.98 -17.46 -15.58
N VAL A 67 3.92 -17.53 -16.38
CA VAL A 67 3.15 -16.35 -16.80
C VAL A 67 2.43 -15.73 -15.60
N GLU A 68 1.80 -16.53 -14.75
CA GLU A 68 1.14 -16.02 -13.53
C GLU A 68 2.15 -15.38 -12.57
N LEU A 69 3.32 -16.01 -12.37
CA LEU A 69 4.40 -15.42 -11.59
C LEU A 69 4.90 -14.09 -12.18
N ALA A 70 5.01 -14.00 -13.51
CA ALA A 70 5.40 -12.75 -14.17
C ALA A 70 4.34 -11.65 -14.02
N LYS A 71 3.05 -11.98 -13.97
CA LYS A 71 1.98 -11.02 -13.66
C LYS A 71 2.07 -10.51 -12.23
N ALA A 72 2.26 -11.41 -11.26
CA ALA A 72 2.45 -11.02 -9.86
C ALA A 72 3.65 -10.06 -9.69
N ASN A 73 4.75 -10.31 -10.41
CA ASN A 73 5.91 -9.40 -10.40
C ASN A 73 5.60 -8.01 -11.01
N ILE A 74 4.69 -7.93 -11.99
CA ILE A 74 4.24 -6.63 -12.53
C ILE A 74 3.42 -5.89 -11.48
N GLU A 75 2.50 -6.57 -10.81
CA GLU A 75 1.67 -5.99 -9.75
C GLU A 75 2.54 -5.46 -8.60
N GLU A 76 3.54 -6.23 -8.17
CA GLU A 76 4.52 -5.80 -7.16
C GLU A 76 5.32 -4.57 -7.61
N ALA A 77 5.85 -4.59 -8.84
CA ALA A 77 6.62 -3.47 -9.37
C ALA A 77 5.75 -2.21 -9.54
N GLN A 78 4.49 -2.36 -9.92
CA GLN A 78 3.53 -1.28 -10.03
C GLN A 78 3.19 -0.68 -8.66
N LEU A 79 2.93 -1.52 -7.66
CA LEU A 79 2.67 -1.06 -6.30
C LEU A 79 3.86 -0.28 -5.73
N ASN A 80 5.08 -0.76 -5.96
CA ASN A 80 6.29 -0.06 -5.57
C ASN A 80 6.45 1.29 -6.27
N LEU A 81 6.07 1.39 -7.54
CA LEU A 81 6.03 2.66 -8.26
C LEU A 81 4.96 3.60 -7.69
N ASP A 82 3.78 3.10 -7.33
CA ASP A 82 2.73 3.90 -6.72
C ASP A 82 3.17 4.43 -5.34
N PHE A 83 3.92 3.63 -4.57
CA PHE A 83 4.52 4.06 -3.29
C PHE A 83 5.63 5.12 -3.42
N THR A 84 6.16 5.39 -4.62
CA THR A 84 7.06 6.54 -4.82
C THR A 84 6.34 7.87 -4.65
N LYS A 85 5.01 7.89 -4.81
CA LYS A 85 4.17 9.07 -4.66
C LYS A 85 3.46 9.02 -3.32
N VAL A 86 3.95 9.81 -2.37
CA VAL A 86 3.36 9.85 -1.03
C VAL A 86 2.29 10.93 -0.98
N TYR A 87 1.05 10.51 -0.80
CA TYR A 87 -0.11 11.40 -0.63
C TYR A 87 -0.44 11.64 0.85
N ALA A 88 -1.10 12.75 1.14
CA ALA A 88 -1.61 13.02 2.47
C ALA A 88 -2.90 12.19 2.67
N PRO A 89 -3.04 11.44 3.78
CA PRO A 89 -4.26 10.69 4.05
C PRO A 89 -5.46 11.58 4.45
N THR A 90 -5.20 12.80 4.91
CA THR A 90 -6.20 13.79 5.33
C THR A 90 -5.70 15.19 5.05
N ASP A 91 -6.62 16.15 5.05
CA ASP A 91 -6.32 17.57 5.01
C ASP A 91 -5.71 18.00 6.36
N GLY A 92 -4.72 18.89 6.33
CA GLY A 92 -3.95 19.16 7.53
C GLY A 92 -2.67 19.97 7.33
N TYR A 93 -1.97 20.18 8.43
CA TYR A 93 -0.73 20.94 8.46
C TYR A 93 0.47 20.01 8.56
N ILE A 94 1.44 20.21 7.67
CA ILE A 94 2.72 19.50 7.72
C ILE A 94 3.59 20.14 8.79
N THR A 95 4.04 19.34 9.75
CA THR A 95 5.04 19.75 10.76
C THR A 95 6.28 18.85 10.64
N ASN A 96 7.41 19.33 11.14
CA ASN A 96 8.65 18.55 11.22
C ASN A 96 9.19 18.02 9.88
N LEU A 97 9.05 18.78 8.79
CA LEU A 97 9.64 18.46 7.50
C LEU A 97 11.17 18.69 7.54
N ASN A 98 11.92 17.65 7.93
CA ASN A 98 13.38 17.70 8.02
C ASN A 98 14.09 17.19 6.75
N VAL A 99 13.38 17.14 5.63
CA VAL A 99 13.88 16.56 4.38
C VAL A 99 14.05 17.64 3.32
N ARG A 100 15.22 17.66 2.69
CA ARG A 100 15.56 18.56 1.58
C ARG A 100 15.49 17.77 0.28
N VAL A 101 15.31 18.49 -0.83
CA VAL A 101 15.41 17.88 -2.16
C VAL A 101 16.79 17.22 -2.32
N GLY A 102 16.80 15.95 -2.72
CA GLY A 102 18.03 15.15 -2.84
C GLY A 102 18.46 14.42 -1.55
N SER A 103 17.77 14.61 -0.43
CA SER A 103 17.98 13.78 0.77
C SER A 103 17.49 12.35 0.53
N GLN A 104 18.31 11.37 0.92
CA GLN A 104 17.94 9.96 0.86
C GLN A 104 16.92 9.64 1.95
N VAL A 105 15.81 9.02 1.56
CA VAL A 105 14.78 8.52 2.46
C VAL A 105 14.93 7.00 2.60
N VAL A 106 14.90 6.50 3.83
CA VAL A 106 14.96 5.06 4.14
C VAL A 106 13.57 4.57 4.54
N ALA A 107 13.18 3.38 4.08
CA ALA A 107 11.92 2.76 4.47
C ALA A 107 11.79 2.67 6.00
N ASN A 108 10.57 2.83 6.52
CA ASN A 108 10.23 2.85 7.96
C ASN A 108 10.85 4.00 8.78
N SER A 109 11.42 5.03 8.15
CA SER A 109 11.84 6.24 8.85
C SER A 109 10.80 7.34 8.69
N PRO A 110 10.30 7.96 9.78
CA PRO A 110 9.34 9.05 9.69
C PRO A 110 9.98 10.29 9.06
N VAL A 111 9.48 10.66 7.89
CA VAL A 111 10.01 11.77 7.06
C VAL A 111 9.25 13.08 7.33
N VAL A 112 7.97 12.97 7.64
CA VAL A 112 7.01 14.06 7.74
C VAL A 112 6.01 13.75 8.84
N ALA A 113 5.62 14.75 9.64
CA ALA A 113 4.46 14.67 10.51
C ALA A 113 3.30 15.46 9.90
N LEU A 114 2.12 14.86 9.83
CA LEU A 114 0.90 15.50 9.36
C LEU A 114 -0.06 15.64 10.54
N ILE A 115 -0.53 16.86 10.79
CA ILE A 115 -1.56 17.17 11.78
C ILE A 115 -2.89 17.30 11.05
N ASP A 116 -3.84 16.42 11.33
CA ASP A 116 -5.18 16.44 10.77
C ASP A 116 -5.97 17.66 11.30
N GLU A 117 -6.40 18.54 10.39
CA GLU A 117 -7.10 19.78 10.73
C GLU A 117 -8.49 19.54 11.35
N ASN A 118 -9.06 18.35 11.17
CA ASN A 118 -10.38 18.02 11.70
C ASN A 118 -10.30 17.26 13.04
N SER A 119 -9.09 17.04 13.55
CA SER A 119 -8.83 16.19 14.71
C SER A 119 -8.52 16.96 15.99
N PHE A 120 -8.69 18.27 16.05
CA PHE A 120 -8.36 19.02 17.26
C PHE A 120 -9.22 18.60 18.45
N TRP A 121 -8.57 18.20 19.55
CA TRP A 121 -9.20 18.03 20.85
C TRP A 121 -8.51 18.92 21.88
N ILE A 122 -9.28 19.34 22.88
CA ILE A 122 -8.77 20.15 23.99
C ILE A 122 -8.77 19.25 25.22
N GLU A 123 -7.60 18.98 25.76
CA GLU A 123 -7.44 18.31 27.05
C GLU A 123 -7.34 19.37 28.15
N GLY A 124 -8.24 19.26 29.13
CA GLY A 124 -8.22 20.09 30.34
C GLY A 124 -8.04 19.21 31.57
N TYR A 125 -7.17 19.64 32.49
CA TYR A 125 -7.01 18.99 33.78
C TYR A 125 -7.91 19.66 34.80
N PHE A 126 -8.86 18.90 35.32
CA PHE A 126 -9.80 19.34 36.37
C PHE A 126 -9.62 18.47 37.61
N LYS A 127 -9.94 19.03 38.78
CA LYS A 127 -10.00 18.24 40.00
C LYS A 127 -11.19 17.29 39.91
N GLU A 128 -11.04 16.08 40.43
CA GLU A 128 -12.09 15.05 40.40
C GLU A 128 -13.39 15.53 41.04
N THR A 129 -13.30 16.32 42.12
CA THR A 129 -14.47 16.95 42.77
C THR A 129 -15.24 17.88 41.84
N ASP A 130 -14.56 18.51 40.89
CA ASP A 130 -15.13 19.49 39.97
C ASP A 130 -15.68 18.80 38.69
N LEU A 131 -15.36 17.52 38.49
CA LEU A 131 -15.93 16.68 37.44
C LEU A 131 -17.25 16.02 37.85
N ALA A 132 -17.65 16.16 39.12
CA ALA A 132 -18.89 15.60 39.63
C ALA A 132 -20.10 16.21 38.90
N GLY A 133 -20.85 15.38 38.17
CA GLY A 133 -22.03 15.81 37.39
C GLY A 133 -21.77 16.12 35.92
N ILE A 134 -20.54 15.92 35.43
CA ILE A 134 -20.20 16.04 34.01
C ILE A 134 -20.31 14.65 33.35
N ALA A 135 -21.00 14.56 32.22
CA ALA A 135 -21.16 13.33 31.45
C ALA A 135 -20.56 13.44 30.04
N PRO A 136 -20.11 12.32 29.44
CA PRO A 136 -19.82 12.28 28.02
C PRO A 136 -21.04 12.75 27.20
N SER A 137 -20.79 13.54 26.15
CA SER A 137 -21.77 14.24 25.29
C SER A 137 -22.29 15.59 25.80
N ASP A 138 -21.95 16.02 27.00
CA ASP A 138 -22.30 17.36 27.48
C ASP A 138 -21.67 18.45 26.60
N ARG A 139 -22.36 19.58 26.45
CA ARG A 139 -21.87 20.74 25.70
C ARG A 139 -20.81 21.46 26.53
N ALA A 140 -19.68 21.76 25.91
CA ALA A 140 -18.61 22.55 26.49
C ALA A 140 -18.35 23.77 25.62
N THR A 141 -18.06 24.91 26.24
CA THR A 141 -17.56 26.10 25.56
C THR A 141 -16.14 26.35 26.03
N VAL A 142 -15.20 26.51 25.09
CA VAL A 142 -13.81 26.76 25.39
C VAL A 142 -13.37 28.05 24.72
N THR A 143 -12.74 28.94 25.49
CA THR A 143 -12.12 30.17 25.01
C THR A 143 -10.61 30.06 25.16
N VAL A 144 -9.87 30.30 24.07
CA VAL A 144 -8.41 30.24 24.06
C VAL A 144 -7.87 31.65 24.30
N ARG A 145 -6.97 31.83 25.26
CA ARG A 145 -6.42 33.17 25.61
C ARG A 145 -5.74 33.92 24.46
N MET A 146 -5.29 33.22 23.42
CA MET A 146 -4.73 33.85 22.22
C MET A 146 -5.79 34.55 21.36
N HIS A 147 -7.07 34.16 21.50
CA HIS A 147 -8.23 34.69 20.81
C HIS A 147 -9.43 34.72 21.77
N GLU A 148 -9.44 35.71 22.67
CA GLU A 148 -10.49 35.86 23.70
C GLU A 148 -11.88 36.18 23.11
N ASP A 149 -11.90 36.64 21.85
CA ASP A 149 -13.05 36.97 21.04
C ASP A 149 -13.71 35.75 20.36
N VAL A 150 -13.10 34.57 20.44
CA VAL A 150 -13.62 33.34 19.80
C VAL A 150 -13.99 32.30 20.87
N ALA A 151 -15.29 32.05 21.00
CA ALA A 151 -15.82 30.94 21.79
C ALA A 151 -15.95 29.68 20.92
N LEU A 152 -15.19 28.64 21.25
CA LEU A 152 -15.26 27.34 20.58
C LEU A 152 -16.31 26.48 21.28
N GLU A 153 -17.37 26.12 20.57
CA GLU A 153 -18.35 25.14 21.04
C GLU A 153 -17.89 23.71 20.73
N GLY A 154 -18.01 22.81 21.71
CA GLY A 154 -17.65 21.41 21.57
C GLY A 154 -18.52 20.49 22.41
N LYS A 155 -18.27 19.18 22.30
CA LYS A 155 -18.88 18.16 23.15
C LYS A 155 -17.82 17.38 23.88
N ILE A 156 -18.10 16.99 25.12
CA ILE A 156 -17.20 16.16 25.91
C ILE A 156 -17.16 14.76 25.31
N LYS A 157 -16.01 14.35 24.77
CA LYS A 157 -15.84 13.04 24.13
C LYS A 157 -15.65 11.92 25.15
N SER A 158 -14.85 12.16 26.18
CA SER A 158 -14.52 11.17 27.21
C SER A 158 -13.96 11.84 28.46
N ILE A 159 -14.16 11.19 29.61
CA ILE A 159 -13.56 11.58 30.89
C ILE A 159 -12.57 10.47 31.27
N GLY A 160 -11.30 10.82 31.46
CA GLY A 160 -10.26 9.86 31.84
C GLY A 160 -10.34 9.48 33.32
N PHE A 161 -10.15 8.20 33.63
CA PHE A 161 -10.20 7.67 35.01
C PHE A 161 -8.89 7.85 35.81
N GLY A 162 -7.86 8.45 35.21
CA GLY A 162 -6.59 8.69 35.88
C GLY A 162 -5.61 9.45 35.00
N ILE A 163 -4.73 10.23 35.63
CA ILE A 163 -3.61 10.91 34.98
C ILE A 163 -2.36 10.03 35.06
N ALA A 164 -1.89 9.52 33.92
CA ALA A 164 -0.57 8.90 33.86
C ALA A 164 0.48 10.00 33.73
N LYS A 165 1.23 10.27 34.81
CA LYS A 165 2.38 11.17 34.76
C LYS A 165 3.51 10.44 34.02
N LYS A 166 3.72 10.77 32.74
CA LYS A 166 4.95 10.38 32.03
C LYS A 166 6.02 11.42 32.36
N ASP A 167 7.08 10.97 33.03
CA ASP A 167 8.37 11.67 33.08
C ASP A 167 9.01 11.72 31.68
#